data_AF-A0A099ZPU8-F1
#
_entry.id   AF-A0A099ZPU8-F1
#
_cell.length_a   1.000
_cell.length_b   1.000
_cell.length_c   1.000
_cell.angle_alpha   90.00
_cell.angle_beta   90.00
_cell.angle_gamma   90.00
#
_symmetry.space_group_name_H-M   'P 1'
#
loop_
_entity.id
_entity.type
_entity.pdbx_description
1 polymer ?
#
loop_
_entity_poly.entity_id
_entity_poly.type
_entity_poly.pdbx_seq_one_letter_code
_entity_poly.pdbx_strand_id
1 'polypeptide(L)'
;ARAALLTGRLPIRNGFYTTNAHARNAYTPQNIVGGIPDSELLLPELLKKAGYTNKIIGKWHLGHRPQFHPLKHGFDEWFGSPNCHFGPYNNKEVPNIPVYRDWEMVGRYYEDFSIDLKTGEANLTQIYLQEALDFISRQQASQQPFFLYWAIDATHAPVYASKHFLGTSQRGLYGDAVREIDDSIGKILKHLQKLGISENTFVFFTSDNGAALISAPKQGGSNGPFLCGKQTTFEGGMREPAIAWWPGHIPAGKV
;
A
#
# COMPACT_ATOMS: atom_id res chain seq x y z
N ALA A 1 -6.45 9.61 1.66
CA ALA A 1 -5.48 9.61 0.55
C ALA A 1 -5.73 8.53 -0.49
N ARG A 2 -5.75 7.24 -0.14
CA ARG A 2 -5.94 6.13 -1.10
C ARG A 2 -7.19 6.27 -1.99
N ALA A 3 -8.34 6.62 -1.39
CA ALA A 3 -9.56 6.89 -2.17
C ALA A 3 -9.37 8.06 -3.15
N ALA A 4 -8.66 9.11 -2.75
CA ALA A 4 -8.38 10.24 -3.64
C ALA A 4 -7.43 9.87 -4.79
N LEU A 5 -6.43 9.02 -4.53
CA LEU A 5 -5.53 8.50 -5.56
C LEU A 5 -6.30 7.72 -6.62
N LEU A 6 -7.19 6.82 -6.19
CA LEU A 6 -7.88 5.91 -7.11
C LEU A 6 -9.06 6.57 -7.85
N THR A 7 -9.61 7.66 -7.32
CA THR A 7 -10.73 8.41 -7.94
C THR A 7 -10.28 9.68 -8.68
N GLY A 8 -9.05 10.16 -8.43
CA GLY A 8 -8.61 11.49 -8.85
C GLY A 8 -9.40 12.64 -8.20
N ARG A 9 -10.11 12.37 -7.08
CA ARG A 9 -11.06 13.30 -6.45
C ARG A 9 -10.78 13.49 -4.97
N LEU A 10 -11.01 14.71 -4.47
CA LEU A 10 -10.83 15.02 -3.05
C LEU A 10 -11.74 14.14 -2.16
N PRO A 11 -11.32 13.80 -0.91
CA PRO A 11 -12.13 13.00 0.00
C PRO A 11 -13.53 13.55 0.29
N ILE A 12 -13.68 14.88 0.30
CA ILE A 12 -14.99 15.55 0.47
C ILE A 12 -15.96 15.27 -0.70
N ARG A 13 -15.44 14.86 -1.87
CA ARG A 13 -16.24 14.54 -3.07
C ARG A 13 -16.57 13.06 -3.16
N ASN A 14 -15.63 12.19 -2.78
CA ASN A 14 -15.77 10.73 -2.88
C ASN A 14 -16.28 10.04 -1.60
N GLY A 15 -16.59 10.82 -0.55
CA GLY A 15 -17.22 10.33 0.68
C GLY A 15 -16.25 9.85 1.78
N PHE A 16 -14.93 9.95 1.58
CA PHE A 16 -13.93 9.52 2.58
C PHE A 16 -13.61 10.60 3.64
N TYR A 17 -14.64 11.06 4.34
CA TYR A 17 -14.52 12.02 5.45
C TYR A 17 -15.62 11.78 6.51
N THR A 18 -15.63 12.55 7.59
CA THR A 18 -16.69 12.47 8.61
C THR A 18 -17.31 13.84 8.87
N THR A 19 -18.58 13.83 9.24
CA THR A 19 -19.34 15.00 9.70
C THR A 19 -19.67 14.93 11.20
N ASN A 20 -19.16 13.93 11.93
CA ASN A 20 -19.46 13.75 13.36
C ASN A 20 -18.97 14.93 14.21
N ALA A 21 -17.89 15.58 13.78
CA ALA A 21 -17.43 16.86 14.30
C ALA A 21 -16.56 17.56 13.24
N HIS A 22 -16.39 18.87 13.38
CA HIS A 22 -15.55 19.65 12.47
C HIS A 22 -14.08 19.23 12.53
N ALA A 23 -13.42 19.23 11.37
CA ALA A 23 -11.99 19.01 11.19
C ALA A 23 -11.45 17.73 11.88
N ARG A 24 -12.20 16.62 11.78
CA ARG A 24 -11.76 15.31 12.30
C ARG A 24 -11.22 14.42 11.18
N ASN A 25 -10.07 13.82 11.45
CA ASN A 25 -9.54 12.74 10.62
C ASN A 25 -10.43 11.50 10.77
N ALA A 26 -10.73 10.85 9.65
CA ALA A 26 -11.49 9.60 9.58
C ALA A 26 -10.82 8.63 8.61
N TYR A 27 -11.05 7.34 8.82
CA TYR A 27 -10.54 6.26 7.98
C TYR A 27 -11.50 5.06 8.06
N THR A 28 -11.11 3.90 7.52
CA THR A 28 -11.93 2.68 7.41
C THR A 28 -11.46 1.56 8.37
N PRO A 29 -11.71 1.69 9.69
CA PRO A 29 -11.45 0.61 10.66
C PRO A 29 -12.33 -0.62 10.44
N GLN A 30 -12.08 -1.72 11.16
CA GLN A 30 -12.85 -2.97 11.04
C GLN A 30 -14.35 -2.81 11.35
N ASN A 31 -14.76 -1.80 12.10
CA ASN A 31 -16.17 -1.54 12.43
C ASN A 31 -16.84 -0.50 11.51
N ILE A 32 -16.18 -0.03 10.45
CA ILE A 32 -16.78 0.94 9.53
C ILE A 32 -17.94 0.31 8.76
N VAL A 33 -19.08 1.01 8.69
CA VAL A 33 -20.26 0.55 7.95
C VAL A 33 -20.11 0.81 6.45
N GLY A 34 -19.56 1.97 6.09
CA GLY A 34 -19.38 2.45 4.72
C GLY A 34 -18.01 2.13 4.10
N GLY A 35 -17.82 2.61 2.88
CA GLY A 35 -16.64 2.38 2.05
C GLY A 35 -16.81 3.10 0.69
N ILE A 36 -15.99 2.74 -0.29
CA ILE A 36 -16.06 3.33 -1.63
C ILE A 36 -17.42 3.04 -2.30
N PRO A 37 -18.19 4.07 -2.71
CA PRO A 37 -19.51 3.85 -3.29
C PRO A 37 -19.40 3.47 -4.77
N ASP A 38 -20.36 2.69 -5.27
CA ASP A 38 -20.45 2.28 -6.69
C ASP A 38 -20.57 3.46 -7.68
N SER A 39 -20.87 4.67 -7.19
CA SER A 39 -20.93 5.89 -8.00
C SER A 39 -19.55 6.48 -8.33
N GLU A 40 -18.51 6.09 -7.60
CA GLU A 40 -17.14 6.52 -7.90
C GLU A 40 -16.50 5.56 -8.90
N LEU A 41 -15.88 6.11 -9.95
CA LEU A 41 -15.14 5.32 -10.94
C LEU A 41 -13.67 5.26 -10.52
N LEU A 42 -13.17 4.07 -10.25
CA LEU A 42 -11.77 3.88 -9.88
C LEU A 42 -10.87 3.74 -11.12
N LEU A 43 -9.63 4.17 -10.99
CA LEU A 43 -8.58 4.04 -12.01
C LEU A 43 -8.55 2.66 -12.69
N PRO A 44 -8.49 1.51 -11.99
CA PRO A 44 -8.47 0.20 -12.64
C PRO A 44 -9.74 -0.10 -13.47
N GLU A 45 -10.93 0.40 -13.09
CA GLU A 45 -12.15 0.24 -13.91
C GLU A 45 -12.04 0.99 -15.23
N LEU A 46 -11.41 2.16 -15.22
CA LEU A 46 -11.15 2.95 -16.42
C LEU A 46 -10.06 2.30 -17.27
N LEU A 47 -8.99 1.79 -16.68
CA LEU A 47 -7.89 1.12 -17.37
C LEU A 47 -8.34 -0.19 -18.05
N LYS A 48 -9.32 -0.90 -17.49
CA LYS A 48 -9.94 -2.07 -18.16
C LYS A 48 -10.47 -1.75 -19.55
N LYS A 49 -11.00 -0.53 -19.77
CA LYS A 49 -11.49 -0.11 -21.10
C LYS A 49 -10.37 -0.01 -22.14
N ALA A 50 -9.12 0.12 -21.70
CA ALA A 50 -7.92 0.11 -22.52
C ALA A 50 -7.22 -1.26 -22.53
N GLY A 51 -7.87 -2.31 -22.03
CA GLY A 51 -7.35 -3.68 -22.06
C GLY A 51 -6.34 -4.03 -20.96
N TYR A 52 -6.22 -3.20 -19.91
CA TYR A 52 -5.30 -3.49 -18.81
C TYR A 52 -5.80 -4.62 -17.91
N THR A 53 -4.89 -5.52 -17.53
CA THR A 53 -5.06 -6.40 -16.36
C THR A 53 -4.55 -5.67 -15.11
N ASN A 54 -5.38 -5.60 -14.07
CA ASN A 54 -5.09 -4.82 -12.88
C ASN A 54 -4.90 -5.70 -11.65
N LYS A 55 -3.79 -5.54 -10.92
CA LYS A 55 -3.57 -6.19 -9.64
C LYS A 55 -3.30 -5.18 -8.53
N ILE A 56 -3.93 -5.38 -7.37
CA ILE A 56 -3.56 -4.73 -6.13
C ILE A 56 -2.75 -5.72 -5.27
N ILE A 57 -1.66 -5.23 -4.68
CA ILE A 57 -0.87 -5.97 -3.69
C ILE A 57 -0.78 -5.13 -2.41
N GLY A 58 -1.08 -5.73 -1.27
CA GLY A 58 -1.05 -5.07 0.03
C GLY A 58 -2.39 -4.44 0.42
N LYS A 59 -2.31 -3.28 1.07
CA LYS A 59 -3.42 -2.71 1.83
C LYS A 59 -4.43 -1.96 0.96
N TRP A 60 -5.71 -2.33 1.06
CA TRP A 60 -6.81 -1.68 0.35
C TRP A 60 -7.30 -0.40 1.04
N HIS A 61 -7.91 -0.53 2.23
CA HIS A 61 -8.38 0.58 3.06
C HIS A 61 -9.50 1.45 2.45
N LEU A 62 -10.28 0.92 1.52
CA LEU A 62 -11.47 1.59 0.93
C LEU A 62 -12.80 0.95 1.37
N GLY A 63 -12.77 0.13 2.42
CA GLY A 63 -13.92 -0.60 2.96
C GLY A 63 -13.65 -2.10 2.97
N HIS A 64 -14.09 -2.78 4.03
CA HIS A 64 -13.82 -4.22 4.23
C HIS A 64 -15.03 -5.11 3.93
N ARG A 65 -16.24 -4.53 3.86
CA ARG A 65 -17.48 -5.27 3.61
C ARG A 65 -17.56 -5.72 2.15
N PRO A 66 -18.32 -6.79 1.84
CA PRO A 66 -18.30 -7.43 0.51
C PRO A 66 -18.54 -6.49 -0.69
N GLN A 67 -19.39 -5.48 -0.55
CA GLN A 67 -19.66 -4.50 -1.62
C GLN A 67 -18.46 -3.60 -1.95
N PHE A 68 -17.51 -3.43 -1.03
CA PHE A 68 -16.32 -2.58 -1.18
C PHE A 68 -15.07 -3.36 -1.60
N HIS A 69 -15.24 -4.64 -1.93
CA HIS A 69 -14.15 -5.54 -2.28
C HIS A 69 -13.41 -5.06 -3.55
N PRO A 70 -12.06 -5.00 -3.60
CA PRO A 70 -11.34 -4.39 -4.72
C PRO A 70 -11.64 -5.02 -6.08
N LEU A 71 -11.94 -6.33 -6.13
CA LEU A 71 -12.33 -7.00 -7.39
C LEU A 71 -13.73 -6.61 -7.90
N LYS A 72 -14.58 -5.99 -7.08
CA LYS A 72 -15.81 -5.33 -7.55
C LYS A 72 -15.55 -3.94 -8.15
N HIS A 73 -14.39 -3.36 -7.88
CA HIS A 73 -14.03 -1.98 -8.21
C HIS A 73 -12.82 -1.93 -9.15
N GLY A 74 -12.81 -2.81 -10.16
CA GLY A 74 -11.90 -2.75 -11.29
C GLY A 74 -10.62 -3.58 -11.21
N PHE A 75 -10.20 -4.03 -10.02
CA PHE A 75 -9.07 -4.97 -9.95
C PHE A 75 -9.47 -6.36 -10.45
N ASP A 76 -8.53 -7.08 -11.04
CA ASP A 76 -8.67 -8.47 -11.51
C ASP A 76 -8.10 -9.45 -10.50
N GLU A 77 -6.99 -9.07 -9.86
CA GLU A 77 -6.30 -9.87 -8.85
C GLU A 77 -6.03 -9.05 -7.58
N TRP A 78 -6.02 -9.72 -6.44
CA TRP A 78 -5.60 -9.13 -5.17
C TRP A 78 -4.81 -10.11 -4.31
N PHE A 79 -3.73 -9.62 -3.70
CA PHE A 79 -3.16 -10.26 -2.53
C PHE A 79 -2.90 -9.22 -1.44
N GLY A 80 -3.57 -9.31 -0.30
CA GLY A 80 -3.38 -8.34 0.79
C GLY A 80 -4.58 -8.19 1.72
N SER A 81 -4.67 -7.08 2.43
CA SER A 81 -5.66 -6.92 3.50
C SER A 81 -6.58 -5.71 3.30
N PRO A 82 -7.89 -5.81 3.64
CA PRO A 82 -8.79 -4.67 3.57
C PRO A 82 -8.47 -3.57 4.58
N ASN A 83 -7.78 -3.90 5.68
CA ASN A 83 -7.51 -3.03 6.82
C ASN A 83 -6.00 -2.91 7.10
N CYS A 84 -5.63 -2.30 8.23
CA CYS A 84 -4.25 -2.30 8.72
C CYS A 84 -3.83 -3.69 9.23
N HIS A 85 -2.57 -3.87 9.60
CA HIS A 85 -2.07 -5.11 10.20
C HIS A 85 -1.96 -5.04 11.73
N PHE A 86 -2.81 -4.27 12.41
CA PHE A 86 -2.77 -4.15 13.88
C PHE A 86 -3.36 -5.41 14.56
N GLY A 87 -2.78 -5.80 15.71
CA GLY A 87 -3.16 -6.96 16.52
C GLY A 87 -2.03 -7.33 17.49
N PRO A 88 -1.98 -8.58 18.01
CA PRO A 88 -3.01 -9.61 17.89
C PRO A 88 -4.27 -9.23 18.67
N TYR A 89 -5.44 -9.57 18.14
CA TYR A 89 -6.71 -9.46 18.85
C TYR A 89 -7.11 -10.78 19.52
N ASN A 90 -8.10 -10.72 20.42
CA ASN A 90 -8.57 -11.87 21.20
C ASN A 90 -9.56 -12.78 20.44
N ASN A 91 -9.93 -12.44 19.21
CA ASN A 91 -10.92 -13.14 18.38
C ASN A 91 -12.32 -13.31 19.02
N LYS A 92 -12.63 -12.53 20.07
CA LYS A 92 -13.95 -12.50 20.71
C LYS A 92 -14.70 -11.21 20.42
N GLU A 93 -14.04 -10.08 20.67
CA GLU A 93 -14.62 -8.74 20.46
C GLU A 93 -14.25 -8.20 19.08
N VAL A 94 -12.98 -8.42 18.71
CA VAL A 94 -12.42 -7.99 17.44
C VAL A 94 -11.65 -9.18 16.86
N PRO A 95 -11.95 -9.61 15.62
CA PRO A 95 -11.19 -10.65 14.97
C PRO A 95 -9.82 -10.13 14.49
N ASN A 96 -8.85 -11.04 14.41
CA ASN A 96 -7.64 -10.80 13.64
C ASN A 96 -7.97 -10.48 12.19
N ILE A 97 -7.21 -9.53 11.66
CA ILE A 97 -7.52 -8.91 10.36
C ILE A 97 -7.17 -9.91 9.25
N PRO A 98 -8.07 -10.09 8.28
CA PRO A 98 -7.86 -11.05 7.21
C PRO A 98 -6.86 -10.58 6.15
N VAL A 99 -6.24 -11.56 5.49
CA VAL A 99 -5.47 -11.45 4.26
C VAL A 99 -6.19 -12.25 3.18
N TYR A 100 -6.36 -11.65 2.02
CA TYR A 100 -7.09 -12.18 0.88
C TYR A 100 -6.14 -12.61 -0.22
N ARG A 101 -6.56 -13.64 -0.96
CA ARG A 101 -6.19 -13.88 -2.34
C ARG A 101 -7.47 -13.80 -3.16
N ASP A 102 -7.52 -12.81 -4.04
CA ASP A 102 -8.67 -12.50 -4.87
C ASP A 102 -9.94 -12.35 -4.03
N TRP A 103 -10.93 -13.22 -4.22
CA TRP A 103 -12.24 -13.14 -3.55
C TRP A 103 -12.26 -13.67 -2.12
N GLU A 104 -11.30 -14.51 -1.76
CA GLU A 104 -11.35 -15.31 -0.54
C GLU A 104 -10.21 -14.98 0.41
N MET A 105 -10.52 -15.07 1.70
CA MET A 105 -9.54 -14.98 2.76
C MET A 105 -8.67 -16.23 2.73
N VAL A 106 -7.35 -16.04 2.72
CA VAL A 106 -6.36 -17.13 2.80
C VAL A 106 -5.73 -17.27 4.18
N GLY A 107 -6.05 -16.36 5.09
CA GLY A 107 -5.61 -16.41 6.48
C GLY A 107 -5.78 -15.08 7.19
N ARG A 108 -5.25 -14.96 8.40
CA ARG A 108 -5.28 -13.72 9.20
C ARG A 108 -3.90 -13.31 9.68
N TYR A 109 -3.70 -12.01 9.90
CA TYR A 109 -2.53 -11.51 10.60
C TYR A 109 -2.45 -12.07 12.02
N TYR A 110 -1.23 -12.32 12.50
CA TYR A 110 -0.94 -12.96 13.79
C TYR A 110 -1.42 -14.41 13.94
N GLU A 111 -1.93 -14.99 12.84
CA GLU A 111 -2.28 -16.40 12.71
C GLU A 111 -1.44 -16.99 11.58
N ASP A 112 -2.00 -17.12 10.38
CA ASP A 112 -1.31 -17.62 9.18
C ASP A 112 -0.20 -16.66 8.70
N PHE A 113 -0.39 -15.36 8.95
CA PHE A 113 0.56 -14.31 8.61
C PHE A 113 1.16 -13.71 9.88
N SER A 114 2.18 -14.38 10.42
CA SER A 114 2.83 -13.99 11.67
C SER A 114 3.52 -12.62 11.58
N ILE A 115 3.33 -11.81 12.62
CA ILE A 115 4.07 -10.57 12.88
C ILE A 115 4.51 -10.64 14.35
N ASP A 116 5.79 -10.87 14.60
CA ASP A 116 6.33 -10.89 15.96
C ASP A 116 6.56 -9.47 16.47
N LEU A 117 5.71 -9.01 17.38
CA LEU A 117 5.82 -7.67 17.96
C LEU A 117 7.05 -7.45 18.84
N LYS A 118 7.69 -8.51 19.32
CA LYS A 118 8.89 -8.40 20.16
C LYS A 118 10.13 -8.14 19.32
N THR A 119 10.24 -8.82 18.19
CA THR A 119 11.42 -8.75 17.29
C THR A 119 11.20 -7.83 16.11
N GLY A 120 9.95 -7.59 15.70
CA GLY A 120 9.59 -6.94 14.45
C GLY A 120 9.63 -7.88 13.24
N GLU A 121 9.80 -9.19 13.42
CA GLU A 121 9.93 -10.14 12.32
C GLU A 121 8.57 -10.41 11.64
N ALA A 122 8.51 -10.19 10.33
CA ALA A 122 7.42 -10.67 9.47
C ALA A 122 7.89 -10.79 8.01
N ASN A 123 7.39 -11.81 7.29
CA ASN A 123 7.79 -12.07 5.89
C ASN A 123 6.92 -11.36 4.84
N LEU A 124 5.97 -10.52 5.27
CA LEU A 124 4.94 -9.94 4.40
C LEU A 124 5.53 -9.13 3.23
N THR A 125 6.58 -8.35 3.44
CA THR A 125 7.22 -7.57 2.36
C THR A 125 7.83 -8.48 1.29
N GLN A 126 8.43 -9.61 1.67
CA GLN A 126 8.95 -10.60 0.72
C GLN A 126 7.81 -11.29 -0.06
N ILE A 127 6.68 -11.59 0.61
CA ILE A 127 5.50 -12.14 -0.07
C ILE A 127 4.95 -11.12 -1.07
N TYR A 128 4.81 -9.85 -0.68
CA TYR A 128 4.35 -8.78 -1.57
C TYR A 128 5.31 -8.51 -2.74
N LEU A 129 6.62 -8.66 -2.54
CA LEU A 129 7.60 -8.63 -3.61
C LEU A 129 7.38 -9.78 -4.59
N GLN A 130 7.26 -11.02 -4.10
CA GLN A 130 7.07 -12.19 -4.96
C GLN A 130 5.78 -12.09 -5.78
N GLU A 131 4.67 -11.68 -5.17
CA GLU A 131 3.39 -11.45 -5.85
C GLU A 131 3.50 -10.42 -6.99
N ALA A 132 4.36 -9.39 -6.83
CA ALA A 132 4.61 -8.38 -7.84
C ALA A 132 5.44 -8.95 -9.01
N LEU A 133 6.53 -9.66 -8.71
CA LEU A 133 7.40 -10.27 -9.71
C LEU A 133 6.65 -11.32 -10.54
N ASP A 134 5.83 -12.14 -9.89
CA ASP A 134 5.02 -13.17 -10.55
C ASP A 134 3.95 -12.55 -11.46
N PHE A 135 3.27 -11.50 -10.99
CA PHE A 135 2.29 -10.78 -11.80
C PHE A 135 2.93 -10.16 -13.04
N ILE A 136 4.01 -9.40 -12.88
CA ILE A 136 4.72 -8.76 -13.99
C ILE A 136 5.18 -9.82 -15.03
N SER A 137 5.73 -10.94 -14.56
CA SER A 137 6.19 -12.03 -15.44
C SER A 137 5.03 -12.63 -16.25
N ARG A 138 3.90 -12.89 -15.61
CA ARG A 138 2.71 -13.46 -16.28
C ARG A 138 2.14 -12.49 -17.31
N GLN A 139 1.98 -11.21 -16.96
CA GLN A 139 1.42 -10.22 -17.89
C GLN A 139 2.30 -10.04 -19.12
N GLN A 140 3.62 -10.03 -18.93
CA GLN A 140 4.57 -9.99 -20.05
C GLN A 140 4.48 -11.25 -20.93
N ALA A 141 4.37 -12.44 -20.33
CA ALA A 141 4.20 -13.69 -21.09
C ALA A 141 2.90 -13.71 -21.90
N SER A 142 1.82 -13.11 -21.39
CA SER A 142 0.54 -12.97 -22.09
C SER A 142 0.45 -11.76 -23.02
N GLN A 143 1.50 -10.92 -23.08
CA GLN A 143 1.54 -9.66 -23.85
C GLN A 143 0.37 -8.71 -23.54
N GLN A 144 -0.08 -8.67 -22.28
CA GLN A 144 -1.15 -7.79 -21.83
C GLN A 144 -0.57 -6.56 -21.14
N PRO A 145 -1.10 -5.35 -21.40
CA PRO A 145 -0.74 -4.19 -20.59
C PRO A 145 -1.22 -4.43 -19.16
N PHE A 146 -0.42 -4.01 -18.19
CA PHE A 146 -0.72 -4.26 -16.77
C PHE A 146 -0.68 -2.99 -15.94
N PHE A 147 -1.50 -2.99 -14.91
CA PHE A 147 -1.47 -2.00 -13.84
C PHE A 147 -1.25 -2.73 -12.52
N LEU A 148 -0.13 -2.41 -11.86
CA LEU A 148 0.19 -2.93 -10.55
C LEU A 148 0.09 -1.81 -9.51
N TYR A 149 -0.87 -1.94 -8.59
CA TYR A 149 -0.98 -1.09 -7.41
C TYR A 149 -0.30 -1.77 -6.22
N TRP A 150 1.00 -1.49 -6.02
CA TRP A 150 1.83 -2.08 -4.96
C TRP A 150 1.78 -1.25 -3.68
N ALA A 151 0.77 -1.49 -2.86
CA ALA A 151 0.35 -0.66 -1.73
C ALA A 151 0.76 -1.27 -0.37
N ILE A 152 2.03 -1.62 -0.24
CA ILE A 152 2.66 -2.18 0.96
C ILE A 152 2.55 -1.26 2.18
N ASP A 153 2.69 -1.84 3.38
CA ASP A 153 2.46 -1.11 4.63
C ASP A 153 3.42 -1.44 5.79
N ALA A 154 4.57 -2.09 5.53
CA ALA A 154 5.54 -2.48 6.56
C ALA A 154 6.08 -1.32 7.43
N THR A 155 6.06 -0.09 6.90
CA THR A 155 6.46 1.14 7.62
C THR A 155 5.35 1.75 8.47
N HIS A 156 4.12 1.23 8.38
CA HIS A 156 3.04 1.60 9.29
C HIS A 156 3.19 0.84 10.62
N ALA A 157 2.94 1.48 11.76
CA ALA A 157 3.01 0.80 13.05
C ALA A 157 1.88 -0.24 13.21
N PRO A 158 2.14 -1.42 13.80
CA PRO A 158 3.45 -1.90 14.27
C PRO A 158 4.38 -2.29 13.10
N VAL A 159 5.53 -1.63 13.02
CA VAL A 159 6.50 -1.83 11.93
C VAL A 159 7.02 -3.26 11.96
N TYR A 160 7.26 -3.83 10.77
CA TYR A 160 7.88 -5.13 10.62
C TYR A 160 8.90 -5.16 9.47
N ALA A 161 9.81 -6.13 9.52
CA ALA A 161 10.70 -6.47 8.41
C ALA A 161 11.02 -7.97 8.43
N SER A 162 11.42 -8.54 7.29
CA SER A 162 11.89 -9.93 7.28
C SER A 162 13.24 -10.07 7.98
N LYS A 163 13.53 -11.29 8.47
CA LYS A 163 14.69 -11.59 9.32
C LYS A 163 16.02 -11.06 8.81
N HIS A 164 16.23 -11.05 7.49
CA HIS A 164 17.49 -10.61 6.89
C HIS A 164 17.73 -9.09 7.03
N PHE A 165 16.67 -8.30 7.18
CA PHE A 165 16.76 -6.85 7.28
C PHE A 165 16.74 -6.34 8.74
N LEU A 166 16.33 -7.17 9.70
CA LEU A 166 16.28 -6.78 11.10
C LEU A 166 17.67 -6.41 11.65
N GLY A 167 17.75 -5.26 12.30
CA GLY A 167 18.99 -4.72 12.89
C GLY A 167 20.02 -4.21 11.88
N THR A 168 19.65 -4.07 10.60
CA THR A 168 20.58 -3.63 9.55
C THR A 168 20.57 -2.12 9.31
N SER A 169 19.60 -1.42 9.88
CA SER A 169 19.45 0.03 9.76
C SER A 169 19.84 0.75 11.04
N GLN A 170 20.58 1.86 10.88
CA GLN A 170 20.89 2.78 11.97
C GLN A 170 19.64 3.51 12.51
N ARG A 171 18.50 3.39 11.82
CA ARG A 171 17.22 4.00 12.20
C ARG A 171 16.27 3.03 12.92
N GLY A 172 16.82 1.93 13.44
CA GLY A 172 16.05 0.88 14.11
C GLY A 172 15.02 0.22 13.18
N LEU A 173 13.99 -0.38 13.77
CA LEU A 173 13.02 -1.22 13.04
C LEU A 173 12.30 -0.49 11.89
N TYR A 174 11.94 0.79 12.06
CA TYR A 174 11.41 1.60 10.94
C TYR A 174 12.40 1.66 9.78
N GLY A 175 13.68 1.84 10.09
CA GLY A 175 14.74 1.82 9.10
C GLY A 175 14.93 0.46 8.43
N ASP A 176 14.78 -0.64 9.17
CA ASP A 176 14.87 -2.00 8.63
C ASP A 176 13.78 -2.25 7.58
N ALA A 177 12.54 -1.87 7.90
CA ALA A 177 11.42 -1.94 6.97
C ALA A 177 11.66 -1.08 5.71
N VAL A 178 12.17 0.15 5.87
CA VAL A 178 12.53 1.02 4.72
C VAL A 178 13.60 0.38 3.84
N ARG A 179 14.64 -0.23 4.43
CA ARG A 179 15.69 -0.92 3.65
C ARG A 179 15.14 -2.10 2.86
N GLU A 180 14.22 -2.87 3.45
CA GLU A 180 13.58 -4.00 2.76
C GLU A 180 12.69 -3.54 1.60
N ILE A 181 11.95 -2.44 1.79
CA ILE A 181 11.12 -1.85 0.73
C ILE A 181 11.99 -1.34 -0.41
N ASP A 182 13.06 -0.62 -0.11
CA ASP A 182 14.02 -0.09 -1.10
C ASP A 182 14.65 -1.22 -1.94
N ASP A 183 15.14 -2.27 -1.28
CA ASP A 183 15.68 -3.46 -1.96
C ASP A 183 14.61 -4.15 -2.84
N SER A 184 13.37 -4.26 -2.34
CA SER A 184 12.25 -4.85 -3.08
C SER A 184 11.91 -4.04 -4.34
N ILE A 185 11.85 -2.71 -4.24
CA ILE A 185 11.66 -1.83 -5.40
C ILE A 185 12.80 -2.00 -6.40
N GLY A 186 14.05 -2.05 -5.92
CA GLY A 186 15.22 -2.31 -6.76
C GLY A 186 15.11 -3.63 -7.54
N LYS A 187 14.61 -4.70 -6.91
CA LYS A 187 14.35 -5.99 -7.56
C LYS A 187 13.23 -5.90 -8.60
N ILE A 188 12.14 -5.17 -8.33
CA ILE A 188 11.05 -4.96 -9.30
C ILE A 188 11.58 -4.22 -10.54
N LEU A 189 12.32 -3.12 -10.37
CA LEU A 189 12.87 -2.35 -11.49
C LEU A 189 13.87 -3.17 -12.32
N LYS A 190 14.75 -3.94 -11.67
CA LYS A 190 15.66 -4.87 -12.35
C LYS A 190 14.90 -5.95 -13.12
N HIS A 191 13.77 -6.40 -12.60
CA HIS A 191 12.94 -7.41 -13.26
C HIS A 191 12.30 -6.86 -14.53
N LEU A 192 11.78 -5.61 -14.51
CA LEU A 192 11.30 -4.92 -15.71
C LEU A 192 12.38 -4.78 -16.79
N GLN A 193 13.61 -4.45 -16.39
CA GLN A 193 14.77 -4.38 -17.29
C GLN A 193 15.12 -5.75 -17.87
N LYS A 194 15.17 -6.80 -17.03
CA LYS A 194 15.48 -8.18 -17.45
C LYS A 194 14.45 -8.71 -18.45
N LEU A 195 13.19 -8.33 -18.30
CA LEU A 195 12.11 -8.69 -19.22
C LEU A 195 12.07 -7.83 -20.49
N GLY A 196 12.92 -6.80 -20.60
CA GLY A 196 12.97 -5.92 -21.77
C GLY A 196 11.79 -4.97 -21.90
N ILE A 197 11.06 -4.69 -20.81
CA ILE A 197 9.83 -3.87 -20.83
C ILE A 197 9.96 -2.54 -20.07
N SER A 198 11.16 -2.19 -19.60
CA SER A 198 11.40 -0.97 -18.86
C SER A 198 10.99 0.30 -19.61
N GLU A 199 11.27 0.37 -20.92
CA GLU A 199 10.91 1.55 -21.73
C GLU A 199 9.40 1.64 -22.01
N ASN A 200 8.65 0.57 -21.80
CA ASN A 200 7.19 0.54 -21.94
C ASN A 200 6.47 0.43 -20.59
N THR A 201 7.15 0.73 -19.48
CA THR A 201 6.57 0.68 -18.13
C THR A 201 6.80 2.01 -17.41
N PHE A 202 5.73 2.75 -17.18
CA PHE A 202 5.74 3.91 -16.29
C PHE A 202 5.63 3.45 -14.83
N VAL A 203 6.58 3.86 -13.99
CA VAL A 203 6.59 3.58 -12.55
C VAL A 203 6.54 4.90 -11.78
N PHE A 204 5.64 4.98 -10.80
CA PHE A 204 5.52 6.13 -9.90
C PHE A 204 5.57 5.68 -8.44
N PHE A 205 6.47 6.27 -7.67
CA PHE A 205 6.62 6.01 -6.24
C PHE A 205 6.16 7.22 -5.44
N THR A 206 5.30 7.00 -4.43
CA THR A 206 4.90 8.02 -3.46
C THR A 206 4.34 7.40 -2.17
N SER A 207 3.92 8.24 -1.21
CA SER A 207 3.36 7.86 0.09
C SER A 207 1.92 8.38 0.25
N ASP A 208 1.14 7.81 1.17
CA ASP A 208 -0.27 8.19 1.38
C ASP A 208 -0.48 9.30 2.42
N ASN A 209 0.53 9.59 3.24
CA ASN A 209 0.58 10.72 4.18
C ASN A 209 2.00 10.83 4.75
N GLY A 210 2.29 11.95 5.42
CA GLY A 210 3.54 12.15 6.12
C GLY A 210 3.78 11.15 7.26
N ALA A 211 4.98 11.17 7.84
CA ALA A 211 5.39 10.23 8.86
C ALA A 211 4.50 10.28 10.11
N ALA A 212 4.20 9.11 10.69
CA ALA A 212 3.48 8.97 11.94
C ALA A 212 4.40 9.31 13.14
N LEU A 213 4.56 10.60 13.45
CA LEU A 213 5.48 11.06 14.50
C LEU A 213 5.11 10.56 15.90
N ILE A 214 3.86 10.17 16.13
CA ILE A 214 3.43 9.50 17.38
C ILE A 214 4.15 8.17 17.62
N SER A 215 4.70 7.56 16.57
CA SER A 215 5.43 6.28 16.61
C SER A 215 6.95 6.47 16.51
N ALA A 216 7.43 7.70 16.32
CA ALA A 216 8.84 8.03 16.27
C ALA A 216 9.48 8.00 17.68
N PRO A 217 10.77 7.70 17.82
CA PRO A 217 11.73 7.40 16.75
C PRO A 217 11.76 5.92 16.32
N LYS A 218 11.21 5.00 17.12
CA LYS A 218 11.43 3.55 16.92
C LYS A 218 10.61 2.94 15.77
N GLN A 219 9.39 3.45 15.55
CA GLN A 219 8.41 2.91 14.61
C GLN A 219 7.82 3.99 13.69
N GLY A 220 8.52 5.11 13.50
CA GLY A 220 8.05 6.24 12.70
C GLY A 220 9.17 6.88 11.87
N GLY A 221 8.78 7.48 10.75
CA GLY A 221 9.69 8.14 9.82
C GLY A 221 10.09 9.56 10.22
N SER A 222 10.62 10.30 9.24
CA SER A 222 10.96 11.72 9.36
C SER A 222 10.31 12.49 8.22
N ASN A 223 9.91 13.73 8.50
CA ASN A 223 9.38 14.67 7.51
C ASN A 223 10.41 15.73 7.08
N GLY A 224 11.70 15.48 7.37
CA GLY A 224 12.78 16.41 7.03
C GLY A 224 12.58 17.78 7.68
N PRO A 225 12.58 18.89 6.92
CA PRO A 225 12.44 20.25 7.46
C PRO A 225 10.97 20.64 7.73
N PHE A 226 10.01 19.78 7.41
CA PHE A 226 8.59 20.16 7.42
C PHE A 226 7.93 19.95 8.79
N LEU A 227 7.04 20.88 9.15
CA LEU A 227 6.36 20.92 10.44
C LEU A 227 5.34 19.78 10.59
N CYS A 228 5.30 19.19 11.80
CA CYS A 228 4.38 18.12 12.21
C CYS A 228 4.49 16.85 11.32
N GLY A 229 3.40 16.10 11.20
CA GLY A 229 3.35 14.77 10.60
C GLY A 229 1.92 14.31 10.33
N LYS A 230 1.74 13.01 10.12
CA LYS A 230 0.42 12.37 9.97
C LYS A 230 -0.60 12.95 10.96
N GLN A 231 -1.84 13.12 10.51
CA GLN A 231 -2.98 13.73 11.23
C GLN A 231 -3.09 15.26 11.13
N THR A 232 -2.09 15.98 10.63
CA THR A 232 -2.17 17.44 10.45
C THR A 232 -2.17 17.84 8.98
N THR A 233 -2.59 19.09 8.70
CA THR A 233 -2.54 19.71 7.36
C THR A 233 -1.32 20.61 7.18
N PHE A 234 -0.31 20.50 8.04
CA PHE A 234 0.98 21.13 7.80
C PHE A 234 1.76 20.35 6.73
N GLU A 235 2.80 20.96 6.17
CA GLU A 235 3.64 20.34 5.13
C GLU A 235 4.10 18.93 5.52
N GLY A 236 4.51 18.71 6.77
CA GLY A 236 5.00 17.40 7.22
C GLY A 236 3.92 16.32 7.27
N GLY A 237 2.63 16.69 7.20
CA GLY A 237 1.51 15.73 7.21
C GLY A 237 1.00 15.33 5.83
N MET A 238 1.29 16.12 4.78
CA MET A 238 0.68 15.96 3.44
C MET A 238 1.65 16.11 2.27
N ARG A 239 2.91 16.54 2.50
CA ARG A 239 3.94 16.61 1.46
C ARG A 239 4.75 15.31 1.44
N GLU A 240 4.78 14.65 0.29
CA GLU A 240 5.29 13.28 0.16
C GLU A 240 6.50 13.20 -0.76
N PRO A 241 7.41 12.21 -0.57
CA PRO A 241 8.34 11.85 -1.62
C PRO A 241 7.56 11.43 -2.88
N ALA A 242 8.01 11.86 -4.05
CA ALA A 242 7.39 11.54 -5.33
C ALA A 242 8.47 11.36 -6.40
N ILE A 243 8.52 10.18 -7.01
CA ILE A 243 9.51 9.84 -8.05
C ILE A 243 8.77 9.21 -9.22
N ALA A 244 8.97 9.76 -10.42
CA ALA A 244 8.53 9.16 -11.68
C ALA A 244 9.73 8.54 -12.40
N TRP A 245 9.54 7.33 -12.93
CA TRP A 245 10.57 6.59 -13.66
C TRP A 245 9.95 5.99 -14.93
N TRP A 246 10.49 6.36 -16.09
CA TRP A 246 10.09 5.82 -17.38
C TRP A 246 11.24 6.01 -18.40
N PRO A 247 12.18 5.05 -18.48
CA PRO A 247 13.32 5.13 -19.41
C PRO A 247 12.86 5.36 -20.85
N GLY A 248 13.61 6.18 -21.60
CA GLY A 248 13.25 6.57 -22.97
C GLY A 248 12.18 7.67 -23.07
N HIS A 249 11.42 7.93 -22.00
CA HIS A 249 10.33 8.91 -21.98
C HIS A 249 10.57 10.08 -21.01
N ILE A 250 11.04 9.80 -19.79
CA ILE A 250 11.35 10.81 -18.77
C ILE A 250 12.89 11.00 -18.69
N PRO A 251 13.41 12.23 -18.89
CA PRO A 251 14.84 12.50 -18.76
C PRO A 251 15.36 12.17 -17.35
N ALA A 252 16.46 11.42 -17.28
CA ALA A 252 17.07 11.02 -16.01
C ALA A 252 17.64 12.22 -15.21
N GLY A 253 17.62 12.11 -13.88
CA GLY A 253 18.30 13.05 -12.97
C GLY A 253 17.68 14.45 -12.89
N LYS A 254 16.39 14.58 -13.21
CA LYS A 254 15.63 15.83 -13.05
C LYS A 254 14.90 15.84 -11.71
N VAL A 255 14.81 17.03 -11.11
CA VAL A 255 14.07 17.35 -9.88
C VAL A 255 13.11 18.48 -10.20
#